data_AF-A0A8D8HYL4-F1
#
_entry.id   AF-A0A8D8HYL4-F1
#
_cell.length_a   1.000
_cell.length_b   1.000
_cell.length_c   1.000
_cell.angle_alpha   90.00
_cell.angle_beta   90.00
_cell.angle_gamma   90.00
#
_symmetry.space_group_name_H-M   'P 1'
#
loop_
_entity.id
_entity.type
_entity.pdbx_description
1 polymer ?
#
loop_
_entity_poly.entity_id
_entity_poly.type
_entity_poly.pdbx_seq_one_letter_code
_entity_poly.pdbx_strand_id
1 'polypeptide(L)'
;MFLVQFPFRTMLSRKGFQLVVKPPFYSNIRSNFTSRGELYNKCYTILGVTENSDQNTVRHAYLALVKKLHPDSGHPEASADRFHEVDTAFRVLLQKFSKSRRGLVEDLQEEVKVFDIRHTAPQHRQYLSFDGVGHGTPAQRQKQYQAVRAQRAQERVLEHRMSKAQASEMAVMKKGDFFKKHQIKTKYGFDRVVEDLIQEAMSRGDFSNLSGFGKPLPDHQSQNPYVDFTTHKINKIMLDNGFTPEWITLHKEIREECDGLKSDLAKERGKLGELPLSPQDEYKWEKVLEAHESVVASLNKKVDKFNLIVPVLNRQMVRIELAQLGQKVLETEKHKGQIKKEEELQSSVNYPKDASKVSIFSFIGS
;
A
#
# COMPACT_ATOMS: atom_id res chain seq x y z
N MET A 1 -55.53 62.03 39.69
CA MET A 1 -56.61 61.08 39.37
C MET A 1 -56.06 59.68 39.64
N PHE A 2 -56.74 58.93 40.51
CA PHE A 2 -56.23 57.76 41.26
C PHE A 2 -55.80 56.55 40.42
N LEU A 3 -54.81 55.80 40.93
CA LEU A 3 -54.76 54.31 41.09
C LEU A 3 -53.34 53.91 41.54
N VAL A 4 -53.07 53.85 42.85
CA VAL A 4 -53.09 52.65 43.73
C VAL A 4 -52.21 51.49 43.25
N GLN A 5 -51.11 51.22 43.96
CA GLN A 5 -50.68 49.84 44.19
C GLN A 5 -49.87 49.68 45.49
N PHE A 6 -50.34 48.74 46.31
CA PHE A 6 -49.83 48.33 47.62
C PHE A 6 -48.46 47.62 47.53
N PRO A 7 -47.67 47.65 48.62
CA PRO A 7 -46.44 46.88 48.74
C PRO A 7 -46.53 45.69 49.72
N PHE A 8 -45.51 44.83 49.60
CA PHE A 8 -44.95 43.93 50.63
C PHE A 8 -45.68 42.67 51.15
N ARG A 9 -44.86 41.60 51.15
CA ARG A 9 -44.61 40.58 52.19
C ARG A 9 -45.20 39.17 52.04
N THR A 10 -44.29 38.28 51.64
CA THR A 10 -43.88 37.02 52.31
C THR A 10 -44.93 36.10 52.93
N MET A 11 -44.89 34.80 52.56
CA MET A 11 -44.69 33.71 53.51
C MET A 11 -44.13 32.45 52.84
N LEU A 12 -43.20 31.82 53.54
CA LEU A 12 -42.54 30.55 53.21
C LEU A 12 -43.54 29.38 53.21
N SER A 13 -43.27 28.38 52.37
CA SER A 13 -43.45 26.98 52.78
C SER A 13 -42.48 26.08 52.01
N ARG A 14 -41.40 25.65 52.69
CA ARG A 14 -40.48 24.63 52.19
C ARG A 14 -41.14 23.25 52.38
N LYS A 15 -41.56 22.61 51.28
CA LYS A 15 -41.82 21.16 51.26
C LYS A 15 -40.61 20.48 50.63
N GLY A 16 -39.90 19.69 51.44
CA GLY A 16 -38.79 18.85 51.00
C GLY A 16 -39.31 17.73 50.10
N PHE A 17 -38.84 17.70 48.86
CA PHE A 17 -38.91 16.52 48.01
C PHE A 17 -37.68 15.66 48.28
N GLN A 18 -37.90 14.53 48.93
CA GLN A 18 -36.86 13.53 49.16
C GLN A 18 -36.71 12.72 47.87
N LEU A 19 -35.74 13.10 47.03
CA LEU A 19 -35.35 12.32 45.87
C LEU A 19 -34.71 11.03 46.36
N VAL A 20 -35.45 9.93 46.25
CA VAL A 20 -34.91 8.57 46.41
C VAL A 20 -34.00 8.30 45.22
N VAL A 21 -32.70 8.56 45.40
CA VAL A 21 -31.66 8.12 44.47
C VAL A 21 -31.54 6.61 44.62
N LYS A 22 -32.09 5.84 43.68
CA LYS A 22 -31.79 4.41 43.57
C LYS A 22 -30.29 4.28 43.28
N PRO A 23 -29.52 3.47 44.05
CA PRO A 23 -28.12 3.27 43.75
C PRO A 23 -27.97 2.68 42.33
N PRO A 24 -26.91 3.01 41.59
CA PRO A 24 -26.67 2.41 40.30
C PRO A 24 -26.60 0.89 40.50
N PHE A 25 -27.39 0.16 39.72
CA PHE A 25 -27.22 -1.28 39.59
C PHE A 25 -25.76 -1.52 39.20
N TYR A 26 -24.97 -2.05 40.13
CA TYR A 26 -23.66 -2.57 39.80
C TYR A 26 -23.88 -3.67 38.77
N SER A 27 -23.59 -3.36 37.51
CA SER A 27 -23.49 -4.39 36.48
C SER A 27 -22.48 -5.40 36.98
N ASN A 28 -22.94 -6.63 37.23
CA ASN A 28 -22.07 -7.76 37.51
C ASN A 28 -20.92 -7.73 36.51
N ILE A 29 -19.71 -7.45 37.00
CA ILE A 29 -18.49 -7.63 36.24
C ILE A 29 -18.46 -9.13 35.95
N ARG A 30 -18.89 -9.53 34.75
CA ARG A 30 -18.67 -10.89 34.28
C ARG A 30 -17.17 -11.08 34.30
N SER A 31 -16.69 -11.98 35.16
CA SER A 31 -15.30 -12.43 35.12
C SER A 31 -15.06 -13.01 33.73
N ASN A 32 -14.20 -12.37 32.94
CA ASN A 32 -13.81 -12.82 31.60
C ASN A 32 -12.81 -14.00 31.65
N PHE A 33 -12.82 -14.75 32.75
CA PHE A 33 -11.88 -15.82 33.03
C PHE A 33 -12.67 -17.13 33.07
N THR A 34 -12.19 -18.11 32.30
CA THR A 34 -12.67 -19.49 32.32
C THR A 34 -11.46 -20.39 32.45
N SER A 35 -11.66 -21.55 33.06
CA SER A 35 -10.62 -22.56 33.12
C SER A 35 -10.29 -23.06 31.69
N ARG A 36 -9.02 -23.36 31.44
CA ARG A 36 -8.58 -23.92 30.16
C ARG A 36 -9.35 -25.18 29.77
N GLY A 37 -9.63 -26.04 30.74
CA GLY A 37 -10.41 -27.26 30.53
C GLY A 37 -11.85 -26.96 30.10
N GLU A 38 -12.50 -26.02 30.76
CA GLU A 38 -13.85 -25.56 30.41
C GLU A 38 -13.90 -24.95 29.00
N LEU A 39 -12.86 -24.19 28.63
CA LEU A 39 -12.73 -23.60 27.30
C LEU A 39 -12.68 -24.70 26.22
N TYR A 40 -11.88 -25.75 26.43
CA TYR A 40 -11.80 -26.87 25.48
C TYR A 40 -13.12 -27.62 25.38
N ASN A 41 -13.78 -27.91 26.50
CA ASN A 41 -15.07 -28.60 26.51
C ASN A 41 -16.14 -27.81 25.75
N LYS A 42 -16.14 -26.47 25.90
CA LYS A 42 -17.00 -25.58 25.12
C LYS A 42 -16.69 -25.68 23.61
N CYS A 43 -15.41 -25.70 23.22
CA CYS A 43 -15.03 -25.87 21.81
C CYS A 43 -15.45 -27.23 21.22
N TYR A 44 -15.33 -28.33 21.97
CA TYR A 44 -15.82 -29.66 21.55
C TYR A 44 -17.34 -29.66 21.36
N THR A 45 -18.06 -29.03 22.28
CA THR A 45 -19.52 -28.89 22.23
C THR A 45 -19.97 -28.09 21.01
N ILE A 46 -19.31 -26.97 20.70
CA ILE A 46 -19.60 -26.12 19.53
C ILE A 46 -19.42 -26.90 18.21
N LEU A 47 -18.41 -27.76 18.14
CA LEU A 47 -18.16 -28.58 16.95
C LEU A 47 -19.00 -29.87 16.90
N GLY A 48 -19.79 -30.15 17.95
CA GLY A 48 -20.61 -31.36 18.04
C GLY A 48 -19.79 -32.65 18.13
N VAL A 49 -18.58 -32.59 18.68
CA VAL A 49 -17.68 -33.75 18.83
C VAL A 49 -17.40 -34.04 20.30
N THR A 50 -17.04 -35.29 20.62
CA THR A 50 -16.75 -35.70 22.01
C THR A 50 -15.38 -35.18 22.47
N GLU A 51 -15.19 -35.01 23.78
CA GLU A 51 -13.98 -34.43 24.39
C GLU A 51 -12.68 -35.20 24.07
N ASN A 52 -12.79 -36.50 23.77
CA ASN A 52 -11.69 -37.40 23.43
C ASN A 52 -11.49 -37.59 21.91
N SER A 53 -12.10 -36.75 21.08
CA SER A 53 -12.02 -36.89 19.62
C SER A 53 -10.62 -36.59 19.08
N ASP A 54 -10.16 -37.44 18.15
CA ASP A 54 -8.90 -37.23 17.43
C ASP A 54 -8.93 -35.98 16.53
N GLN A 55 -7.74 -35.45 16.20
CA GLN A 55 -7.60 -34.27 15.35
C GLN A 55 -8.30 -34.44 13.98
N ASN A 56 -8.27 -35.64 13.40
CA ASN A 56 -8.92 -35.92 12.13
C ASN A 56 -10.45 -35.83 12.25
N THR A 57 -11.02 -36.38 13.32
CA THR A 57 -12.46 -36.33 13.61
C THR A 57 -12.94 -34.90 13.80
N VAL A 58 -12.20 -34.08 14.56
CA VAL A 58 -12.46 -32.65 14.73
C VAL A 58 -12.42 -31.90 13.40
N ARG A 59 -11.45 -32.22 12.54
CA ARG A 59 -11.34 -31.63 11.19
C ARG A 59 -12.53 -32.00 10.30
N HIS A 60 -12.97 -33.25 10.31
CA HIS A 60 -14.12 -33.69 9.54
C HIS A 60 -15.42 -33.02 10.00
N ALA A 61 -15.63 -32.91 11.31
CA ALA A 61 -16.77 -32.21 11.88
C ALA A 61 -16.79 -30.72 11.51
N TYR A 62 -15.63 -30.05 11.60
CA TYR A 62 -15.48 -28.66 11.16
C TYR A 62 -15.84 -28.49 9.67
N LEU A 63 -15.29 -29.33 8.78
CA LEU A 63 -15.59 -29.24 7.35
C LEU A 63 -17.08 -29.48 7.05
N ALA A 64 -17.75 -30.35 7.79
CA ALA A 64 -19.18 -30.58 7.67
C ALA A 64 -20.01 -29.37 8.12
N LEU A 65 -19.60 -28.69 9.19
CA LEU A 65 -20.24 -27.47 9.70
C LEU A 65 -20.02 -26.27 8.79
N VAL A 66 -18.79 -26.05 8.31
CA VAL A 66 -18.46 -24.93 7.40
C VAL A 66 -19.29 -24.99 6.13
N LYS A 67 -19.45 -26.18 5.52
CA LYS A 67 -20.28 -26.35 4.32
C LYS A 67 -21.74 -25.92 4.53
N LYS A 68 -22.25 -25.98 5.77
CA LYS A 68 -23.63 -25.59 6.11
C LYS A 68 -23.75 -24.14 6.57
N LEU A 69 -22.73 -23.62 7.26
CA LEU A 69 -22.78 -22.33 7.95
C LEU A 69 -22.13 -21.19 7.16
N HIS A 70 -21.38 -21.48 6.10
CA HIS A 70 -20.72 -20.46 5.29
C HIS A 70 -21.76 -19.53 4.64
N PRO A 71 -21.60 -18.19 4.71
CA PRO A 71 -22.57 -17.23 4.19
C PRO A 71 -22.86 -17.42 2.69
N ASP A 72 -21.87 -17.88 1.92
CA ASP A 72 -22.02 -18.12 0.48
C ASP A 72 -22.54 -19.53 0.12
N SER A 73 -22.84 -20.37 1.11
CA SER A 73 -23.32 -21.75 0.86
C SER A 73 -24.78 -21.83 0.39
N GLY A 74 -25.53 -20.73 0.50
CA GLY A 74 -26.95 -20.68 0.15
C GLY A 74 -27.87 -21.54 1.05
N HIS A 75 -27.34 -22.10 2.15
CA HIS A 75 -28.10 -22.94 3.07
C HIS A 75 -28.96 -22.08 4.02
N PRO A 76 -30.17 -22.53 4.43
CA PRO A 76 -31.04 -21.75 5.34
C PRO A 76 -30.43 -21.45 6.72
N GLU A 77 -29.43 -22.24 7.13
CA GLU A 77 -28.69 -22.08 8.39
C GLU A 77 -27.40 -21.25 8.24
N ALA A 78 -27.13 -20.71 7.05
CA ALA A 78 -25.93 -19.92 6.79
C ALA A 78 -25.94 -18.62 7.61
N SER A 79 -24.91 -18.42 8.45
CA SER A 79 -24.77 -17.25 9.31
C SER A 79 -23.30 -16.96 9.56
N ALA A 80 -22.88 -15.72 9.28
CA ALA A 80 -21.51 -15.27 9.45
C ALA A 80 -21.05 -15.35 10.93
N ASP A 81 -21.94 -15.04 11.87
CA ASP A 81 -21.64 -15.07 13.30
C ASP A 81 -21.39 -16.52 13.78
N ARG A 82 -22.28 -17.45 13.41
CA ARG A 82 -22.12 -18.88 13.73
C ARG A 82 -20.87 -19.48 13.09
N PHE A 83 -20.56 -19.09 11.85
CA PHE A 83 -19.32 -19.51 11.20
C PHE A 83 -18.09 -19.04 11.97
N HIS A 84 -18.08 -17.80 12.47
CA HIS A 84 -16.97 -17.28 13.28
C HIS A 84 -16.81 -18.04 14.60
N GLU A 85 -17.90 -18.37 15.29
CA GLU A 85 -17.88 -19.18 16.51
C GLU A 85 -17.30 -20.58 16.26
N VAL A 86 -17.68 -21.23 15.17
CA VAL A 86 -17.14 -22.54 14.76
C VAL A 86 -15.67 -22.46 14.37
N ASP A 87 -15.26 -21.41 13.64
CA ASP A 87 -13.87 -21.21 13.23
C ASP A 87 -12.94 -20.94 14.42
N THR A 88 -13.38 -20.09 15.35
CA THR A 88 -12.63 -19.80 16.58
C THR A 88 -12.48 -21.05 17.46
N ALA A 89 -13.56 -21.83 17.65
CA ALA A 89 -13.51 -23.10 18.37
C ALA A 89 -12.54 -24.10 17.74
N PHE A 90 -12.56 -24.25 16.41
CA PHE A 90 -11.66 -25.13 15.69
C PHE A 90 -10.18 -24.71 15.82
N ARG A 91 -9.87 -23.41 15.73
CA ARG A 91 -8.51 -22.89 15.90
C ARG A 91 -7.94 -23.17 17.29
N VAL A 92 -8.75 -23.00 18.34
CA VAL A 92 -8.35 -23.28 19.73
C VAL A 92 -7.99 -24.76 19.89
N LEU A 93 -8.79 -25.67 19.35
CA LEU A 93 -8.50 -27.10 19.39
C LEU A 93 -7.26 -27.47 18.56
N LEU A 94 -7.07 -26.86 17.38
CA LEU A 94 -5.88 -27.08 16.57
C LEU A 94 -4.60 -26.64 17.32
N GLN A 95 -4.68 -25.54 18.07
CA GLN A 95 -3.59 -25.08 18.92
C GLN A 95 -3.31 -26.07 20.06
N LYS A 96 -4.34 -26.62 20.71
CA LYS A 96 -4.23 -27.70 21.72
C LYS A 96 -3.46 -28.91 21.14
N PHE A 97 -3.88 -29.43 19.98
CA PHE A 97 -3.21 -30.57 19.34
C PHE A 97 -1.75 -30.25 18.93
N SER A 98 -1.49 -29.02 18.46
CA SER A 98 -0.14 -28.57 18.10
C SER A 98 0.80 -28.52 19.30
N LYS A 99 0.32 -28.02 20.45
CA LYS A 99 1.09 -27.96 21.69
C LYS A 99 1.34 -29.34 22.29
N SER A 100 0.33 -30.22 22.26
CA SER A 100 0.46 -31.63 22.64
C SER A 100 1.55 -32.35 21.83
N ARG A 101 1.60 -32.15 20.50
CA ARG A 101 2.69 -32.69 19.65
C ARG A 101 4.09 -32.17 20.01
N ARG A 102 4.18 -30.96 20.57
CA ARG A 102 5.45 -30.36 21.03
C ARG A 102 5.82 -30.79 22.45
N GLY A 103 5.03 -31.67 23.09
CA GLY A 103 5.27 -32.12 24.46
C GLY A 103 5.04 -31.04 25.52
N LEU A 104 4.34 -29.96 25.19
CA LEU A 104 4.00 -28.91 26.15
C LEU A 104 2.79 -29.35 26.96
N VAL A 105 3.01 -29.61 28.25
CA VAL A 105 1.92 -29.89 29.20
C VAL A 105 1.22 -28.57 29.50
N GLU A 106 -0.11 -28.57 29.35
CA GLU A 106 -0.94 -27.41 29.60
C GLU A 106 -1.72 -27.62 30.89
N ASP A 107 -1.60 -26.69 31.85
CA ASP A 107 -2.37 -26.72 33.07
C ASP A 107 -3.84 -26.43 32.76
N LEU A 108 -4.67 -27.46 32.88
CA LEU A 108 -6.10 -27.38 32.59
C LEU A 108 -6.84 -26.43 33.54
N GLN A 109 -6.28 -26.16 34.73
CA GLN A 109 -6.82 -25.27 35.74
C GLN A 109 -6.41 -23.80 35.56
N GLU A 110 -5.52 -23.49 34.61
CA GLU A 110 -5.07 -22.12 34.38
C GLU A 110 -6.22 -21.24 33.88
N GLU A 111 -6.43 -20.10 34.54
CA GLU A 111 -7.44 -19.13 34.15
C GLU A 111 -7.05 -18.45 32.84
N VAL A 112 -7.83 -18.71 31.79
CA VAL A 112 -7.65 -18.06 30.49
C VAL A 112 -8.64 -16.93 30.33
N LYS A 113 -8.11 -15.76 30.00
CA LYS A 113 -8.90 -14.58 29.69
C LYS A 113 -9.54 -14.73 28.31
N VAL A 114 -10.85 -14.93 28.26
CA VAL A 114 -11.63 -14.98 27.02
C VAL A 114 -12.14 -13.58 26.73
N PHE A 115 -11.68 -13.02 25.62
CA PHE A 115 -12.05 -11.68 25.19
C PHE A 115 -13.32 -11.75 24.31
N ASP A 116 -14.46 -11.31 24.84
CA ASP A 116 -15.69 -11.11 24.05
C ASP A 116 -15.65 -9.72 23.40
N ILE A 117 -14.75 -9.54 22.43
CA ILE A 117 -14.56 -8.25 21.75
C ILE A 117 -15.04 -8.39 20.30
N ARG A 118 -16.26 -7.89 20.03
CA ARG A 118 -16.91 -7.92 18.71
C ARG A 118 -16.39 -6.91 17.67
N HIS A 119 -15.42 -6.08 18.06
CA HIS A 119 -14.79 -5.05 17.22
C HIS A 119 -13.29 -4.94 17.56
N THR A 120 -12.46 -4.28 16.77
CA THR A 120 -11.10 -3.93 17.23
C THR A 120 -11.23 -3.03 18.46
N ALA A 121 -10.98 -3.58 19.67
CA ALA A 121 -11.06 -2.82 20.90
C ALA A 121 -10.19 -1.55 20.77
N PRO A 122 -10.70 -0.37 21.18
CA PRO A 122 -9.92 0.87 21.21
C PRO A 122 -8.62 0.76 22.02
N GLN A 123 -8.48 -0.30 22.82
CA GLN A 123 -7.34 -0.64 23.67
C GLN A 123 -6.05 -0.93 22.88
N HIS A 124 -6.12 -1.23 21.57
CA HIS A 124 -4.93 -1.32 20.71
C HIS A 124 -4.50 0.02 20.11
N ARG A 125 -5.20 1.13 20.41
CA ARG A 125 -4.67 2.48 20.17
C ARG A 125 -3.62 2.77 21.23
N GLN A 126 -2.40 2.32 21.00
CA GLN A 126 -1.26 2.78 21.76
C GLN A 126 -1.05 4.26 21.42
N TYR A 127 -1.31 5.15 22.38
CA TYR A 127 -0.84 6.53 22.25
C TYR A 127 0.68 6.51 22.11
N LEU A 128 1.22 7.33 21.21
CA LEU A 128 2.67 7.56 21.12
C LEU A 128 3.18 7.98 22.50
N SER A 129 3.78 7.05 23.24
CA SER A 129 4.47 7.36 24.48
C SER A 129 5.76 8.06 24.10
N PHE A 130 5.80 9.38 24.31
CA PHE A 130 6.97 10.21 24.00
C PHE A 130 8.14 9.97 24.97
N ASP A 131 8.26 8.79 25.61
CA ASP A 131 9.29 8.49 26.61
C ASP A 131 9.35 9.50 27.79
N GLY A 132 8.24 10.20 28.07
CA GLY A 132 8.22 11.30 29.04
C GLY A 132 8.91 12.59 28.56
N VAL A 133 9.31 12.66 27.29
CA VAL A 133 10.01 13.81 26.70
C VAL A 133 9.01 14.87 26.24
N GLY A 134 9.19 16.08 26.77
CA GLY A 134 8.48 17.28 26.37
C GLY A 134 7.28 17.63 27.25
N HIS A 135 6.90 18.91 27.21
CA HIS A 135 5.82 19.50 28.02
C HIS A 135 4.88 20.30 27.12
N GLY A 136 3.65 20.52 27.56
CA GLY A 136 2.62 21.25 26.80
C GLY A 136 1.66 20.35 26.02
N THR A 137 1.06 20.91 24.97
CA THR A 137 -0.01 20.27 24.19
C THR A 137 0.50 19.04 23.43
N PRO A 138 -0.36 18.08 23.04
CA PRO A 138 0.06 16.87 22.32
C PRO A 138 0.90 17.16 21.05
N ALA A 139 0.54 18.20 20.29
CA ALA A 139 1.29 18.60 19.09
C ALA A 139 2.67 19.20 19.41
N GLN A 140 2.79 20.00 20.47
CA GLN A 140 4.07 20.53 20.93
C GLN A 140 5.00 19.42 21.41
N ARG A 141 4.45 18.46 22.17
CA ARG A 141 5.19 17.28 22.65
C ARG A 141 5.67 16.39 21.50
N GLN A 142 4.83 16.20 20.48
CA GLN A 142 5.20 15.48 19.26
C GLN A 142 6.38 16.14 18.54
N LYS A 143 6.35 17.47 18.36
CA LYS A 143 7.44 18.22 17.72
C LYS A 143 8.75 18.11 18.51
N GLN A 144 8.68 18.22 19.84
CA GLN A 144 9.84 18.08 20.73
C GLN A 144 10.42 16.65 20.69
N TYR A 145 9.57 15.63 20.76
CA TYR A 145 10.02 14.23 20.68
C TYR A 145 10.63 13.90 19.31
N GLN A 146 10.10 14.46 18.21
CA GLN A 146 10.71 14.32 16.89
C GLN A 146 12.12 14.93 16.86
N ALA A 147 12.34 16.10 17.47
CA ALA A 147 13.66 16.72 17.57
C ALA A 147 14.63 15.85 18.38
N VAL A 148 14.22 15.35 19.55
CA VAL A 148 15.04 14.47 20.39
C VAL A 148 15.35 13.14 19.70
N ARG A 149 14.38 12.57 18.96
CA ARG A 149 14.61 11.36 18.15
C ARG A 149 15.67 11.60 17.08
N ALA A 150 15.64 12.75 16.39
CA ALA A 150 16.63 13.10 15.38
C ALA A 150 18.04 13.26 16.00
N GLN A 151 18.15 13.94 17.15
CA GLN A 151 19.42 14.08 17.87
C GLN A 151 19.99 12.71 18.30
N ARG A 152 19.17 11.84 18.91
CA ARG A 152 19.59 10.49 19.28
C ARG A 152 20.03 9.65 18.08
N ALA A 153 19.41 9.86 16.91
CA ALA A 153 19.83 9.18 15.68
C ALA A 153 21.21 9.69 15.21
N GLN A 154 21.46 11.00 15.28
CA GLN A 154 22.77 11.59 14.96
C GLN A 154 23.86 11.08 15.91
N GLU A 155 23.60 11.04 17.22
CA GLU A 155 24.53 10.50 18.22
C GLU A 155 24.89 9.04 17.94
N ARG A 156 23.91 8.17 17.64
CA ARG A 156 24.17 6.77 17.28
C ARG A 156 25.00 6.61 16.02
N VAL A 157 24.78 7.46 15.01
CA VAL A 157 25.60 7.44 13.80
C VAL A 157 27.03 7.86 14.11
N LEU A 158 27.22 8.90 14.92
CA LEU A 158 28.55 9.34 15.36
C LEU A 158 29.25 8.24 16.17
N GLU A 159 28.57 7.65 17.13
CA GLU A 159 29.07 6.53 17.94
C GLU A 159 29.48 5.34 17.06
N HIS A 160 28.65 4.96 16.09
CA HIS A 160 28.99 3.91 15.14
C HIS A 160 30.21 4.28 14.28
N ARG A 161 30.34 5.54 13.85
CA ARG A 161 31.52 6.01 13.10
C ARG A 161 32.78 6.00 13.97
N MET A 162 32.68 6.42 15.23
CA MET A 162 33.79 6.38 16.18
C MET A 162 34.21 4.93 16.48
N SER A 163 33.25 4.04 16.75
CA SER A 163 33.49 2.61 16.94
C SER A 163 34.14 1.98 15.70
N LYS A 164 33.67 2.31 14.50
CA LYS A 164 34.28 1.84 13.24
C LYS A 164 35.70 2.37 13.04
N ALA A 165 35.96 3.63 13.38
CA ALA A 165 37.30 4.21 13.34
C ALA A 165 38.25 3.52 14.34
N GLN A 166 37.81 3.35 15.59
CA GLN A 166 38.57 2.63 16.62
C GLN A 166 38.82 1.16 16.25
N ALA A 167 37.83 0.48 15.66
CA ALA A 167 38.00 -0.89 15.17
C ALA A 167 39.01 -0.95 14.01
N SER A 168 39.04 0.05 13.12
CA SER A 168 40.05 0.14 12.06
C SER A 168 41.46 0.39 12.61
N GLU A 169 41.59 1.24 13.63
CA GLU A 169 42.86 1.57 14.28
C GLU A 169 43.39 0.37 15.10
N MET A 170 42.50 -0.31 15.83
CA MET A 170 42.82 -1.57 16.52
C MET A 170 43.12 -2.73 15.56
N ALA A 171 42.47 -2.80 14.39
CA ALA A 171 42.76 -3.82 13.38
C ALA A 171 44.16 -3.62 12.75
N VAL A 172 44.62 -2.37 12.63
CA VAL A 172 45.99 -2.06 12.21
C VAL A 172 47.01 -2.43 13.30
N MET A 173 46.68 -2.24 14.58
CA MET A 173 47.59 -2.59 15.70
C MET A 173 47.64 -4.09 16.04
N LYS A 174 46.69 -4.92 15.57
CA LYS A 174 46.59 -6.35 15.93
C LYS A 174 46.74 -7.29 14.72
N LYS A 175 47.74 -7.03 13.88
CA LYS A 175 47.99 -7.79 12.64
C LYS A 175 48.59 -9.20 12.82
N GLY A 176 48.46 -9.81 14.00
CA GLY A 176 49.16 -11.05 14.35
C GLY A 176 48.29 -12.29 14.59
N ASP A 177 47.26 -12.22 15.44
CA ASP A 177 46.83 -13.45 16.14
C ASP A 177 45.30 -13.71 16.21
N PHE A 178 44.45 -12.92 15.56
CA PHE A 178 42.99 -13.10 15.69
C PHE A 178 42.37 -14.15 14.76
N PHE A 179 43.07 -14.59 13.72
CA PHE A 179 42.50 -15.49 12.71
C PHE A 179 42.44 -16.98 13.12
N LYS A 180 43.05 -17.37 14.26
CA LYS A 180 43.09 -18.79 14.68
C LYS A 180 41.91 -19.26 15.54
N LYS A 181 41.01 -18.37 15.99
CA LYS A 181 40.05 -18.70 17.08
C LYS A 181 38.61 -19.04 16.69
N HIS A 182 38.22 -19.01 15.42
CA HIS A 182 36.89 -19.48 14.99
C HIS A 182 36.90 -20.94 14.51
N GLN A 183 37.56 -21.82 15.27
CA GLN A 183 37.35 -23.27 15.20
C GLN A 183 36.10 -23.66 16.01
N ILE A 184 34.96 -23.07 15.70
CA ILE A 184 33.68 -23.56 16.21
C ILE A 184 33.19 -24.59 15.19
N LYS A 185 33.31 -25.86 15.55
CA LYS A 185 32.87 -27.01 14.74
C LYS A 185 31.34 -27.01 14.66
N THR A 186 30.79 -26.56 13.54
CA THR A 186 29.37 -26.77 13.19
C THR A 186 29.25 -27.50 11.85
N LYS A 187 28.14 -28.23 11.73
CA LYS A 187 27.89 -29.43 10.91
C LYS A 187 27.77 -29.20 9.39
N TYR A 188 28.12 -28.01 8.88
CA TYR A 188 27.92 -27.62 7.48
C TYR A 188 29.25 -27.16 6.86
N GLY A 189 30.03 -28.12 6.37
CA GLY A 189 31.38 -27.86 5.85
C GLY A 189 31.42 -27.00 4.59
N PHE A 190 30.37 -27.04 3.75
CA PHE A 190 30.31 -26.26 2.51
C PHE A 190 30.15 -24.76 2.79
N ASP A 191 29.20 -24.37 3.64
CA ASP A 191 28.98 -22.97 4.00
C ASP A 191 30.23 -22.34 4.63
N ARG A 192 31.02 -23.13 5.37
CA ARG A 192 32.29 -22.69 5.93
C ARG A 192 33.36 -22.46 4.87
N VAL A 193 33.51 -23.36 3.89
CA VAL A 193 34.48 -23.18 2.80
C VAL A 193 34.11 -21.96 1.95
N VAL A 194 32.81 -21.77 1.70
CA VAL A 194 32.31 -20.58 1.01
C VAL A 194 32.62 -19.31 1.79
N GLU A 195 32.38 -19.29 3.11
CA GLU A 195 32.70 -18.13 3.96
C GLU A 195 34.21 -17.85 4.02
N ASP A 196 35.05 -18.88 4.17
CA ASP A 196 36.52 -18.73 4.19
C ASP A 196 37.02 -18.17 2.83
N LEU A 197 36.44 -18.60 1.71
CA LEU A 197 36.74 -18.05 0.37
C LEU A 197 36.25 -16.60 0.21
N ILE A 198 35.07 -16.26 0.72
CA ILE A 198 34.54 -14.89 0.68
C ILE A 198 35.44 -13.98 1.50
N GLN A 199 35.87 -14.38 2.70
CA GLN A 199 36.75 -13.58 3.54
C GLN A 199 38.16 -13.43 2.94
N GLU A 200 38.68 -14.48 2.30
CA GLU A 200 39.94 -14.39 1.57
C GLU A 200 39.83 -13.39 0.41
N ALA A 201 38.76 -13.45 -0.38
CA ALA A 201 38.50 -12.48 -1.45
C ALA A 201 38.27 -11.04 -0.93
N MET A 202 37.65 -10.87 0.24
CA MET A 202 37.54 -9.57 0.92
C MET A 202 38.90 -9.03 1.35
N SER A 203 39.79 -9.89 1.87
CA SER A 203 41.13 -9.49 2.30
C SER A 203 42.06 -9.12 1.15
N ARG A 204 41.91 -9.79 -0.01
CA ARG A 204 42.61 -9.45 -1.26
C ARG A 204 42.10 -8.17 -1.92
N GLY A 205 40.91 -7.72 -1.52
CA GLY A 205 40.30 -6.52 -2.07
C GLY A 205 39.59 -6.77 -3.40
N ASP A 206 39.28 -8.01 -3.75
CA ASP A 206 38.61 -8.37 -5.02
C ASP A 206 37.23 -7.69 -5.15
N PHE A 207 36.58 -7.38 -4.03
CA PHE A 207 35.30 -6.68 -4.00
C PHE A 207 35.40 -5.16 -4.16
N SER A 208 36.60 -4.56 -4.10
CA SER A 208 36.78 -3.11 -4.12
C SER A 208 36.59 -2.47 -5.50
N ASN A 209 36.68 -3.26 -6.57
CA ASN A 209 36.54 -2.82 -7.96
C ASN A 209 35.19 -3.22 -8.59
N LEU A 210 34.19 -3.56 -7.77
CA LEU A 210 32.86 -3.87 -8.25
C LEU A 210 32.07 -2.59 -8.57
N SER A 211 31.29 -2.64 -9.65
CA SER A 211 30.37 -1.56 -10.01
C SER A 211 29.35 -1.36 -8.88
N GLY A 212 29.44 -0.22 -8.17
CA GLY A 212 28.58 0.06 -7.01
C GLY A 212 29.25 -0.10 -5.65
N PHE A 213 30.54 -0.48 -5.59
CA PHE A 213 31.30 -0.52 -4.35
C PHE A 213 31.29 0.85 -3.65
N GLY A 214 30.94 0.86 -2.35
CA GLY A 214 30.87 2.08 -1.53
C GLY A 214 29.67 3.00 -1.82
N LYS A 215 28.87 2.73 -2.86
CA LYS A 215 27.59 3.42 -3.06
C LYS A 215 26.54 2.78 -2.14
N PRO A 216 25.58 3.56 -1.60
CA PRO A 216 24.43 2.96 -0.93
C PRO A 216 23.79 1.95 -1.88
N LEU A 217 23.22 0.87 -1.33
CA LEU A 217 22.42 -0.06 -2.13
C LEU A 217 21.45 0.77 -2.97
N PRO A 218 21.33 0.50 -4.29
CA PRO A 218 20.43 1.25 -5.15
C PRO A 218 19.09 1.30 -4.44
N ASP A 219 18.60 2.53 -4.27
CA ASP A 219 17.51 2.78 -3.36
C ASP A 219 16.33 1.95 -3.84
N HIS A 220 16.07 0.84 -3.14
CA HIS A 220 14.85 0.09 -3.32
C HIS A 220 13.64 0.94 -2.87
N GLN A 221 13.82 2.24 -2.58
CA GLN A 221 12.82 3.31 -2.43
C GLN A 221 11.86 3.47 -3.62
N SER A 222 12.04 2.80 -4.76
CA SER A 222 10.89 2.60 -5.65
C SER A 222 9.87 1.61 -5.10
N GLN A 223 10.13 0.99 -3.94
CA GLN A 223 9.11 0.40 -3.08
C GLN A 223 8.20 1.52 -2.67
N ASN A 224 7.09 1.63 -3.39
CA ASN A 224 5.95 2.38 -2.95
C ASN A 224 5.67 2.00 -1.48
N PRO A 225 5.83 2.93 -0.51
CA PRO A 225 5.66 2.63 0.91
C PRO A 225 4.27 2.13 1.29
N TYR A 226 3.30 2.31 0.38
CA TYR A 226 1.93 1.85 0.52
C TYR A 226 1.70 0.43 0.00
N VAL A 227 2.71 -0.22 -0.60
CA VAL A 227 2.64 -1.60 -1.10
C VAL A 227 3.37 -2.51 -0.13
N ASP A 228 2.73 -3.60 0.28
CA ASP A 228 3.35 -4.57 1.17
C ASP A 228 4.53 -5.30 0.49
N PHE A 229 5.43 -5.81 1.30
CA PHE A 229 6.66 -6.46 0.85
C PHE A 229 6.39 -7.62 -0.11
N THR A 230 5.34 -8.40 0.13
CA THR A 230 5.00 -9.59 -0.65
C THR A 230 4.50 -9.17 -2.04
N THR A 231 3.55 -8.23 -2.10
CA THR A 231 3.05 -7.71 -3.39
C THR A 231 4.14 -7.06 -4.22
N HIS A 232 5.02 -6.27 -3.60
CA HIS A 232 6.15 -5.68 -4.31
C HIS A 232 7.07 -6.75 -4.90
N LYS A 233 7.38 -7.80 -4.12
CA LYS A 233 8.19 -8.92 -4.62
C LYS A 233 7.50 -9.66 -5.76
N ILE A 234 6.20 -9.93 -5.67
CA ILE A 234 5.44 -10.58 -6.74
C ILE A 234 5.49 -9.73 -8.01
N ASN A 235 5.20 -8.43 -7.92
CA ASN A 235 5.25 -7.53 -9.06
C ASN A 235 6.67 -7.44 -9.65
N LYS A 236 7.71 -7.46 -8.81
CA LYS A 236 9.09 -7.47 -9.25
C LYS A 236 9.44 -8.76 -10.00
N ILE A 237 9.14 -9.93 -9.43
CA ILE A 237 9.36 -11.23 -10.08
C ILE A 237 8.60 -11.30 -11.41
N MET A 238 7.38 -10.77 -11.42
CA MET A 238 6.54 -10.69 -12.61
C MET A 238 7.22 -9.84 -13.71
N LEU A 239 7.73 -8.65 -13.37
CA LEU A 239 8.48 -7.79 -14.28
C LEU A 239 9.80 -8.44 -14.75
N ASP A 240 10.56 -9.04 -13.84
CA ASP A 240 11.85 -9.67 -14.13
C ASP A 240 11.68 -10.86 -15.11
N ASN A 241 10.54 -11.58 -15.03
CA ASN A 241 10.17 -12.63 -15.98
C ASN A 241 9.46 -12.12 -17.24
N GLY A 242 9.29 -10.80 -17.40
CA GLY A 242 8.58 -10.20 -18.52
C GLY A 242 7.07 -10.52 -18.57
N PHE A 243 6.48 -10.99 -17.47
CA PHE A 243 5.05 -11.25 -17.39
C PHE A 243 4.30 -9.95 -17.07
N THR A 244 3.27 -9.63 -17.83
CA THR A 244 2.43 -8.45 -17.59
C THR A 244 0.96 -8.86 -17.49
N PRO A 245 0.20 -8.35 -16.51
CA PRO A 245 -1.24 -8.58 -16.42
C PRO A 245 -1.98 -8.22 -17.71
N GLU A 246 -3.03 -8.98 -18.03
CA GLU A 246 -3.83 -8.81 -19.25
C GLU A 246 -4.38 -7.39 -19.42
N TRP A 247 -4.79 -6.73 -18.33
CA TRP A 247 -5.30 -5.36 -18.41
C TRP A 247 -4.22 -4.35 -18.81
N ILE A 248 -2.95 -4.61 -18.51
CA ILE A 248 -1.83 -3.76 -18.90
C ILE A 248 -1.55 -3.91 -20.40
N THR A 249 -1.56 -5.14 -20.91
CA THR A 249 -1.37 -5.39 -22.35
C THR A 249 -2.53 -4.79 -23.15
N LEU A 250 -3.77 -5.01 -22.70
CA LEU A 250 -4.96 -4.47 -23.34
C LEU A 250 -4.98 -2.94 -23.33
N HIS A 251 -4.55 -2.30 -22.24
CA HIS A 251 -4.41 -0.85 -22.18
C HIS A 251 -3.40 -0.31 -23.20
N LYS A 252 -2.27 -1.01 -23.37
CA LYS A 252 -1.25 -0.66 -24.36
C LYS A 252 -1.81 -0.79 -25.78
N GLU A 253 -2.48 -1.89 -26.09
CA GLU A 253 -3.13 -2.13 -27.40
C GLU A 253 -4.17 -1.04 -27.71
N ILE A 254 -5.05 -0.72 -26.75
CA ILE A 254 -6.06 0.33 -26.93
C ILE A 254 -5.38 1.68 -27.24
N ARG A 255 -4.26 1.99 -26.58
CA ARG A 255 -3.54 3.25 -26.82
C ARG A 255 -2.92 3.30 -28.20
N GLU A 256 -2.25 2.22 -28.62
CA GLU A 256 -1.65 2.11 -29.94
C GLU A 256 -2.71 2.21 -31.05
N GLU A 257 -3.87 1.58 -30.88
CA GLU A 257 -5.00 1.68 -31.82
C GLU A 257 -5.64 3.06 -31.82
N CYS A 258 -5.76 3.72 -30.66
CA CYS A 258 -6.21 5.10 -30.57
C CYS A 258 -5.28 6.05 -31.32
N ASP A 259 -3.97 5.88 -31.14
CA ASP A 259 -2.97 6.73 -31.79
C ASP A 259 -2.89 6.45 -33.29
N GLY A 260 -3.06 5.20 -33.72
CA GLY A 260 -3.24 4.83 -35.12
C GLY A 260 -4.46 5.49 -35.76
N LEU A 261 -5.63 5.39 -35.12
CA LEU A 261 -6.87 6.02 -35.57
C LEU A 261 -6.71 7.54 -35.71
N LYS A 262 -6.08 8.19 -34.72
CA LYS A 262 -5.79 9.64 -34.79
C LYS A 262 -4.85 9.98 -35.93
N SER A 263 -3.79 9.19 -36.14
CA SER A 263 -2.84 9.40 -37.23
C SER A 263 -3.53 9.29 -38.60
N ASP A 264 -4.42 8.33 -38.77
CA ASP A 264 -5.14 8.14 -40.03
C ASP A 264 -6.14 9.27 -40.29
N LEU A 265 -6.89 9.68 -39.26
CA LEU A 265 -7.77 10.86 -39.36
C LEU A 265 -6.99 12.14 -39.64
N ALA A 266 -5.79 12.31 -39.07
CA ALA A 266 -4.91 13.45 -39.35
C ALA A 266 -4.41 13.46 -40.80
N LYS A 267 -4.08 12.28 -41.38
CA LYS A 267 -3.71 12.16 -42.80
C LYS A 267 -4.86 12.54 -43.72
N GLU A 268 -6.07 12.06 -43.43
CA GLU A 268 -7.27 12.41 -44.22
C GLU A 268 -7.61 13.90 -44.06
N ARG A 269 -7.52 14.45 -42.84
CA ARG A 269 -7.65 15.89 -42.57
C ARG A 269 -6.65 16.73 -43.37
N GLY A 270 -5.43 16.24 -43.52
CA GLY A 270 -4.38 16.89 -44.31
C GLY A 270 -4.67 16.93 -45.83
N LYS A 271 -5.63 16.14 -46.34
CA LYS A 271 -6.08 16.20 -47.74
C LYS A 271 -7.25 17.16 -47.95
N LEU A 272 -7.97 17.50 -46.89
CA LEU A 272 -9.13 18.40 -46.90
C LEU A 272 -8.69 19.86 -46.78
N GLY A 273 -9.43 20.81 -47.37
CA GLY A 273 -9.06 22.23 -47.41
C GLY A 273 -9.04 22.99 -46.07
N GLU A 274 -8.97 24.33 -46.16
CA GLU A 274 -9.07 25.23 -45.01
C GLU A 274 -10.49 25.22 -44.39
N LEU A 275 -10.61 25.61 -43.12
CA LEU A 275 -11.90 25.79 -42.46
C LEU A 275 -12.48 27.17 -42.84
N PRO A 276 -13.80 27.31 -43.11
CA PRO A 276 -14.84 26.28 -43.15
C PRO A 276 -14.71 25.35 -44.36
N LEU A 277 -15.03 24.06 -44.17
CA LEU A 277 -14.92 23.07 -45.23
C LEU A 277 -15.90 23.35 -46.37
N SER A 278 -15.48 23.06 -47.60
CA SER A 278 -16.39 23.05 -48.75
C SER A 278 -17.41 21.91 -48.59
N PRO A 279 -18.65 22.04 -49.09
CA PRO A 279 -19.64 20.97 -49.05
C PRO A 279 -19.15 19.63 -49.64
N GLN A 280 -18.23 19.69 -50.62
CA GLN A 280 -17.60 18.49 -51.19
C GLN A 280 -16.59 17.84 -50.23
N ASP A 281 -15.91 18.64 -49.42
CA ASP A 281 -14.92 18.17 -48.46
C ASP A 281 -15.58 17.68 -47.16
N GLU A 282 -16.72 18.28 -46.77
CA GLU A 282 -17.59 17.74 -45.71
C GLU A 282 -18.09 16.34 -46.06
N TYR A 283 -18.59 16.14 -47.28
CA TYR A 283 -19.05 14.83 -47.74
C TYR A 283 -17.91 13.78 -47.76
N LYS A 284 -16.69 14.19 -48.15
CA LYS A 284 -15.52 13.30 -48.09
C LYS A 284 -15.17 12.95 -46.65
N TRP A 285 -15.23 13.92 -45.74
CA TRP A 285 -14.97 13.70 -44.32
C TRP A 285 -15.99 12.77 -43.69
N GLU A 286 -17.28 12.93 -44.00
CA GLU A 286 -18.35 12.05 -43.53
C GLU A 286 -18.14 10.61 -44.01
N LYS A 287 -17.73 10.40 -45.27
CA LYS A 287 -17.35 9.06 -45.76
C LYS A 287 -16.15 8.45 -45.05
N VAL A 288 -15.14 9.26 -44.73
CA VAL A 288 -13.98 8.81 -43.96
C VAL A 288 -14.41 8.40 -42.55
N LEU A 289 -15.30 9.16 -41.93
CA LEU A 289 -15.87 8.84 -40.63
C LEU A 289 -16.65 7.51 -40.67
N GLU A 290 -17.51 7.31 -41.67
CA GLU A 290 -18.25 6.06 -41.88
C GLU A 290 -17.31 4.84 -42.02
N ALA A 291 -16.21 4.99 -42.77
CA ALA A 291 -15.21 3.92 -42.93
C ALA A 291 -14.53 3.52 -41.60
N HIS A 292 -14.30 4.49 -40.70
CA HIS A 292 -13.66 4.26 -39.40
C HIS A 292 -14.64 3.84 -38.29
N GLU A 293 -15.95 3.81 -38.54
CA GLU A 293 -16.96 3.40 -37.56
C GLU A 293 -16.76 1.95 -37.08
N SER A 294 -16.47 1.04 -38.01
CA SER A 294 -16.23 -0.37 -37.70
C SER A 294 -14.99 -0.58 -36.79
N VAL A 295 -13.93 0.22 -37.02
CA VAL A 295 -12.71 0.20 -36.21
C VAL A 295 -13.00 0.70 -34.81
N VAL A 296 -13.71 1.83 -34.68
CA VAL A 296 -14.12 2.38 -33.38
C VAL A 296 -15.03 1.41 -32.62
N ALA A 297 -15.93 0.71 -33.30
CA ALA A 297 -16.77 -0.30 -32.67
C ALA A 297 -15.94 -1.46 -32.07
N SER A 298 -14.90 -1.91 -32.79
CA SER A 298 -13.98 -2.94 -32.28
C SER A 298 -13.13 -2.45 -31.09
N LEU A 299 -12.68 -1.19 -31.15
CA LEU A 299 -11.91 -0.54 -30.09
C LEU A 299 -12.76 -0.32 -28.84
N ASN A 300 -14.02 0.08 -28.99
CA ASN A 300 -14.97 0.23 -27.88
C ASN A 300 -15.26 -1.11 -27.19
N LYS A 301 -15.30 -2.23 -27.91
CA LYS A 301 -15.38 -3.56 -27.28
C LYS A 301 -14.15 -3.88 -26.42
N LYS A 302 -12.95 -3.48 -26.85
CA LYS A 302 -11.71 -3.62 -26.06
C LYS A 302 -11.74 -2.73 -24.83
N VAL A 303 -12.21 -1.49 -24.95
CA VAL A 303 -12.42 -0.57 -23.84
C VAL A 303 -13.41 -1.14 -22.82
N ASP A 304 -14.52 -1.73 -23.27
CA ASP A 304 -15.48 -2.39 -22.39
C ASP A 304 -14.83 -3.57 -21.65
N LYS A 305 -14.10 -4.44 -22.37
CA LYS A 305 -13.36 -5.55 -21.75
C LYS A 305 -12.36 -5.04 -20.72
N PHE A 306 -11.60 -3.99 -21.05
CA PHE A 306 -10.66 -3.33 -20.14
C PHE A 306 -11.36 -2.83 -18.87
N ASN A 307 -12.49 -2.14 -19.01
CA ASN A 307 -13.25 -1.62 -17.88
C ASN A 307 -13.78 -2.72 -16.94
N LEU A 308 -14.02 -3.93 -17.46
CA LEU A 308 -14.44 -5.10 -16.67
C LEU A 308 -13.27 -5.75 -15.89
N ILE A 309 -12.05 -5.70 -16.42
CA ILE A 309 -10.89 -6.40 -15.82
C ILE A 309 -10.00 -5.49 -14.95
N VAL A 310 -10.11 -4.18 -15.09
CA VAL A 310 -9.26 -3.23 -14.39
C VAL A 310 -9.55 -3.24 -12.89
N PRO A 311 -8.53 -3.48 -12.03
CA PRO A 311 -8.74 -3.55 -10.58
C PRO A 311 -9.11 -2.23 -9.90
N VAL A 312 -8.95 -1.09 -10.58
CA VAL A 312 -9.14 0.24 -9.98
C VAL A 312 -10.07 1.10 -10.83
N LEU A 313 -11.22 1.48 -10.26
CA LEU A 313 -12.28 2.22 -10.97
C LEU A 313 -11.79 3.52 -11.63
N ASN A 314 -10.85 4.23 -10.99
CA ASN A 314 -10.30 5.47 -11.53
C ASN A 314 -9.42 5.30 -12.79
N ARG A 315 -9.09 4.06 -13.16
CA ARG A 315 -8.34 3.74 -14.38
C ARG A 315 -9.24 3.24 -15.51
N GLN A 316 -10.56 3.18 -15.31
CA GLN A 316 -11.49 2.87 -16.39
C GLN A 316 -11.47 3.95 -17.47
N MET A 317 -11.75 3.54 -18.71
CA MET A 317 -11.73 4.39 -19.89
C MET A 317 -13.15 4.68 -20.37
N VAL A 318 -13.35 5.86 -20.92
CA VAL A 318 -14.62 6.22 -21.58
C VAL A 318 -14.58 5.67 -23.01
N ARG A 319 -15.74 5.26 -23.52
CA ARG A 319 -15.89 4.88 -24.92
C ARG A 319 -15.52 6.03 -25.84
N ILE A 320 -14.98 5.69 -27.00
CA ILE A 320 -14.54 6.63 -28.00
C ILE A 320 -15.73 6.96 -28.91
N GLU A 321 -16.06 8.25 -28.96
CA GLU A 321 -17.05 8.79 -29.88
C GLU A 321 -16.35 9.39 -31.10
N LEU A 322 -16.63 8.83 -32.27
CA LEU A 322 -16.01 9.22 -33.53
C LEU A 322 -16.31 10.67 -33.90
N ALA A 323 -17.53 11.15 -33.68
CA ALA A 323 -17.93 12.53 -33.98
C ALA A 323 -17.11 13.56 -33.18
N GLN A 324 -16.97 13.36 -31.87
CA GLN A 324 -16.17 14.24 -31.02
C GLN A 324 -14.68 14.18 -31.37
N LEU A 325 -14.18 13.00 -31.70
CA LEU A 325 -12.79 12.81 -32.08
C LEU A 325 -12.49 13.48 -33.43
N GLY A 326 -13.39 13.32 -34.41
CA GLY A 326 -13.31 13.96 -35.71
C GLY A 326 -13.31 15.48 -35.59
N GLN A 327 -14.20 16.05 -34.78
CA GLN A 327 -14.22 17.49 -34.53
C GLN A 327 -12.93 17.99 -33.87
N LYS A 328 -12.43 17.28 -32.86
CA LYS A 328 -11.13 17.62 -32.23
C LYS A 328 -9.98 17.56 -33.22
N VAL A 329 -9.96 16.59 -34.13
CA VAL A 329 -8.94 16.50 -35.19
C VAL A 329 -9.07 17.67 -36.17
N LEU A 330 -10.30 18.04 -36.57
CA LEU A 330 -10.53 19.21 -37.43
C LEU A 330 -10.02 20.51 -36.80
N GLU A 331 -10.20 20.68 -35.48
CA GLU A 331 -9.77 21.86 -34.71
C GLU A 331 -8.27 21.87 -34.41
N THR A 332 -7.68 20.71 -34.13
CA THR A 332 -6.27 20.58 -33.66
C THR A 332 -5.30 20.49 -34.83
N GLU A 333 -5.62 19.72 -35.87
CA GLU A 333 -4.73 19.48 -37.00
C GLU A 333 -4.92 20.57 -38.06
N LYS A 334 -3.86 21.36 -38.27
CA LYS A 334 -3.81 22.41 -39.29
C LYS A 334 -3.79 21.81 -40.69
N HIS A 335 -4.47 22.46 -41.63
CA HIS A 335 -4.44 22.10 -43.05
C HIS A 335 -3.01 22.18 -43.64
N LYS A 336 -2.68 21.32 -44.62
CA LYS A 336 -1.39 21.36 -45.36
C LYS A 336 -1.04 22.75 -45.94
N GLY A 337 -2.03 23.57 -46.25
CA GLY A 337 -1.81 24.96 -46.71
C GLY A 337 -1.28 25.91 -45.64
N GLN A 338 -1.60 25.68 -44.36
CA GLN A 338 -1.07 26.48 -43.24
C GLN A 338 0.35 26.04 -42.85
N ILE A 339 0.64 24.73 -42.94
CA ILE A 339 1.98 24.18 -42.69
C ILE A 339 2.98 24.74 -43.71
N LYS A 340 2.62 24.79 -45.00
CA LYS A 340 3.46 25.39 -46.05
C LYS A 340 3.68 26.91 -45.86
N LYS A 341 2.65 27.66 -45.46
CA LYS A 341 2.78 29.09 -45.14
C LYS A 341 3.70 29.36 -43.95
N GLU A 342 3.67 28.52 -42.92
CA GLU A 342 4.57 28.64 -41.75
C GLU A 342 6.02 28.21 -42.07
N GLU A 343 6.22 27.18 -42.89
CA GLU A 343 7.55 26.77 -43.38
C GLU A 343 8.19 27.86 -44.27
N GLU A 344 7.41 28.51 -45.13
CA GLU A 344 7.86 29.65 -45.94
C GLU A 344 8.19 30.87 -45.04
N LEU A 345 7.38 31.17 -44.02
CA LEU A 345 7.69 32.23 -43.05
C LEU A 345 8.96 31.95 -42.24
N GLN A 346 9.19 30.70 -41.80
CA GLN A 346 10.39 30.33 -41.04
C GLN A 346 11.66 30.34 -41.90
N SER A 347 11.55 30.01 -43.20
CA SER A 347 12.68 30.09 -44.13
C SER A 347 13.13 31.53 -44.42
N SER A 348 12.22 32.51 -44.30
CA SER A 348 12.53 33.93 -44.52
C SER A 348 13.15 34.63 -43.30
N VAL A 349 13.19 33.98 -42.12
CA VAL A 349 13.82 34.48 -40.89
C VAL A 349 15.10 33.71 -40.61
N ASN A 350 16.10 33.84 -41.48
CA ASN A 350 17.46 33.34 -41.22
C ASN A 350 18.41 34.54 -41.06
N TYR A 351 18.63 34.99 -39.82
CA TYR A 351 19.66 35.98 -39.51
C TYR A 351 21.06 35.37 -39.73
N PRO A 352 22.03 36.16 -40.25
CA PRO A 352 23.38 35.66 -40.51
C PRO A 352 24.09 35.26 -39.21
N LYS A 353 24.46 33.99 -39.12
CA LYS A 353 25.31 33.44 -38.05
C LYS A 353 26.78 33.79 -38.34
N ASP A 354 27.21 35.01 -38.03
CA ASP A 354 28.63 35.33 -37.87
C ASP A 354 28.81 36.68 -37.13
N ALA A 355 28.61 36.69 -35.82
CA ALA A 355 29.05 37.79 -34.95
C ALA A 355 29.05 37.39 -33.46
N SER A 356 29.89 36.43 -33.06
CA SER A 356 30.19 36.23 -31.63
C SER A 356 31.61 35.72 -31.40
N LYS A 357 32.58 36.53 -31.84
CA LYS A 357 33.91 36.57 -31.24
C LYS A 357 34.26 38.03 -30.95
N VAL A 358 33.77 38.57 -29.84
CA VAL A 358 34.29 39.80 -29.25
C VAL A 358 34.54 39.54 -27.77
N SER A 359 35.79 39.84 -27.38
CA SER A 359 36.51 39.37 -26.20
C SER A 359 35.92 39.80 -24.85
N ILE A 360 35.86 38.85 -23.92
CA ILE A 360 35.50 38.99 -22.49
C ILE A 360 36.71 39.39 -21.61
N PHE A 361 37.82 39.87 -22.19
CA PHE A 361 39.06 40.19 -21.46
C PHE A 361 39.62 41.58 -21.74
N SER A 362 38.82 42.64 -21.58
CA SER A 362 39.36 44.01 -21.72
C SER A 362 38.76 45.04 -20.77
N PHE A 363 38.47 44.70 -19.51
CA PHE A 363 38.13 45.74 -18.51
C PHE A 363 38.38 45.30 -17.05
N ILE A 364 39.66 45.16 -16.68
CA ILE A 364 40.16 45.42 -15.31
C ILE A 364 41.42 46.27 -15.49
N GLY A 365 41.35 47.52 -15.05
CA GLY A 365 42.41 48.51 -15.22
C GLY A 365 41.89 49.93 -15.05
N SER A 366 41.43 50.25 -13.84
CA SER A 366 41.62 51.52 -13.10
C SER A 366 40.68 51.59 -11.90
#